data_AF-A0A5A7NYC8-F1
#
_entry.id   AF-A0A5A7NYC8-F1
#
_cell.length_a   1.000
_cell.length_b   1.000
_cell.length_c   1.000
_cell.angle_alpha   90.00
_cell.angle_beta   90.00
_cell.angle_gamma   90.00
#
_symmetry.space_group_name_H-M   'P 1'
#
loop_
_entity.id
_entity.type
_entity.pdbx_description
1 polymer ?
#
loop_
_entity_poly.entity_id
_entity_poly.type
_entity_poly.pdbx_seq_one_letter_code
_entity_poly.pdbx_strand_id
1 'polypeptide(L)'
;MDCVYTPRHEALFSLTEHGVLDSWDLRDPESPRAVKIGEVSLSRKIARRLSYPRTEDRDHLVVAGQDLLVVTQDPYCPGVTIDFDVRKYDPEDMDVKYVEGSSLGGWALFVGLHSDAVALPASEFPELNPNSIYFTDAQEDCKIEYIPSGGHDIGISIMRT
;
A
#
# COMPACT_ATOMS: atom_id res chain seq x y z
N MET A 1 11.14 -3.55 1.17
CA MET A 1 10.61 -4.64 0.30
C MET A 1 9.32 -5.16 0.91
N ASP A 2 8.31 -5.42 0.07
CA ASP A 2 7.02 -5.99 0.48
C ASP A 2 6.71 -7.24 -0.38
N CYS A 3 5.94 -8.19 0.14
CA CYS A 3 5.48 -9.34 -0.62
C CYS A 3 4.14 -9.89 -0.12
N VAL A 4 3.33 -10.41 -1.05
CA VAL A 4 2.04 -11.02 -0.74
C VAL A 4 1.86 -12.29 -1.55
N TYR A 5 1.45 -13.37 -0.88
CA TYR A 5 1.04 -14.60 -1.55
C TYR A 5 -0.47 -14.62 -1.74
N THR A 6 -0.92 -15.04 -2.91
CA THR A 6 -2.35 -15.20 -3.19
C THR A 6 -2.61 -16.61 -3.72
N PRO A 7 -3.35 -17.45 -2.97
CA PRO A 7 -3.68 -18.82 -3.39
C PRO A 7 -4.41 -18.86 -4.73
N ARG A 8 -5.14 -17.80 -5.06
CA ARG A 8 -5.90 -17.69 -6.29
C ARG A 8 -5.03 -17.59 -7.54
N HIS A 9 -3.91 -16.86 -7.45
CA HIS A 9 -2.98 -16.74 -8.57
C HIS A 9 -1.86 -17.79 -8.49
N GLU A 10 -1.86 -18.60 -7.42
CA GLU A 10 -0.81 -19.58 -7.12
C GLU A 10 0.61 -18.98 -7.21
N ALA A 11 0.72 -17.70 -6.85
CA ALA A 11 1.92 -16.90 -7.03
C ALA A 11 2.18 -16.03 -5.80
N LEU A 12 3.47 -15.83 -5.53
CA LEU A 12 3.96 -14.80 -4.62
C LEU A 12 4.28 -13.57 -5.45
N PHE A 13 3.79 -12.41 -5.03
CA PHE A 13 4.17 -11.12 -5.59
C PHE A 13 5.14 -10.43 -4.65
N SER A 14 6.15 -9.76 -5.19
CA SER A 14 7.06 -8.93 -4.40
C SER A 14 7.24 -7.55 -5.01
N LEU A 15 7.29 -6.53 -4.17
CA LEU A 15 7.60 -5.16 -4.54
C LEU A 15 8.95 -4.78 -3.94
N THR A 16 9.90 -4.49 -4.82
CA THR A 16 11.25 -4.07 -4.45
C THR A 16 11.27 -2.61 -3.99
N GLU A 17 12.34 -2.20 -3.30
CA GLU A 17 12.56 -0.81 -2.90
C GLU A 17 12.75 0.15 -4.10
N HIS A 18 12.95 -0.41 -5.29
CA HIS A 18 13.05 0.34 -6.54
C HIS A 18 11.72 0.42 -7.30
N GLY A 19 10.62 -0.04 -6.71
CA GLY A 19 9.29 -0.02 -7.32
C GLY A 19 9.06 -1.11 -8.37
N VAL A 20 9.98 -2.08 -8.51
CA VAL A 20 9.77 -3.23 -9.40
C VAL A 20 8.82 -4.23 -8.77
N LEU A 21 7.74 -4.56 -9.50
CA LEU A 21 6.78 -5.59 -9.12
C LEU A 21 7.12 -6.89 -9.83
N ASP A 22 7.43 -7.93 -9.06
CA ASP A 22 7.75 -9.26 -9.55
C ASP A 22 6.66 -10.28 -9.17
N SER A 23 6.41 -11.22 -10.08
CA SER A 23 5.61 -12.43 -9.81
C SER A 23 6.53 -13.63 -9.74
N TRP A 24 6.35 -14.45 -8.71
CA TRP A 24 7.17 -15.62 -8.42
C TRP A 24 6.38 -16.91 -8.63
N ASP A 25 6.92 -17.78 -9.47
CA ASP A 25 6.49 -19.16 -9.61
C ASP A 25 7.19 -20.02 -8.56
N LEU A 26 6.40 -20.56 -7.63
CA LEU A 26 6.89 -21.37 -6.50
C LEU A 26 6.59 -22.87 -6.64
N ARG A 27 6.13 -23.32 -7.82
CA ARG A 27 5.73 -24.73 -8.04
C ARG A 27 6.90 -25.71 -7.94
N ASP A 28 8.11 -25.25 -8.25
CA ASP A 28 9.36 -25.98 -8.02
C ASP A 28 10.15 -25.31 -6.89
N PRO A 29 10.17 -25.89 -5.67
CA PRO A 29 10.87 -25.29 -4.53
C PRO A 29 12.39 -25.25 -4.72
N GLU A 30 12.96 -26.09 -5.59
CA GLU A 30 14.41 -26.10 -5.89
C GLU A 30 14.77 -25.08 -6.99
N SER A 31 13.78 -24.52 -7.69
CA SER A 31 13.98 -23.56 -8.78
C SER A 31 12.89 -22.48 -8.85
N PRO A 32 12.74 -21.65 -7.80
CA PRO A 32 11.80 -20.53 -7.83
C PRO A 32 12.20 -19.54 -8.93
N ARG A 33 11.22 -19.00 -9.66
CA ARG A 33 11.46 -18.10 -10.79
C ARG A 33 10.67 -16.81 -10.63
N ALA A 34 11.37 -15.68 -10.68
CA ALA A 34 10.76 -14.36 -10.69
C ALA A 34 10.65 -13.82 -12.12
N VAL A 35 9.52 -13.16 -12.41
CA VAL A 35 9.30 -12.39 -13.64
C VAL A 35 8.87 -11.00 -13.25
N LYS A 36 9.54 -9.98 -13.78
CA LYS A 36 9.09 -8.59 -13.67
C LYS A 36 7.77 -8.45 -14.40
N ILE A 37 6.74 -8.02 -13.67
CA ILE A 37 5.39 -7.86 -14.20
C ILE A 37 4.92 -6.41 -14.22
N GLY A 38 5.63 -5.50 -13.55
CA GLY A 38 5.28 -4.08 -13.55
C GLY A 38 6.35 -3.22 -12.90
N GLU A 39 6.17 -1.91 -13.00
CA GLU A 39 7.02 -0.94 -12.32
C GLU A 39 6.16 0.20 -11.81
N VAL A 40 6.18 0.40 -10.50
CA VAL A 40 5.54 1.53 -9.85
C VAL A 40 6.46 2.71 -10.06
N SER A 41 6.02 3.67 -10.87
CA SER A 41 6.74 4.94 -10.98
C SER A 41 6.84 5.56 -9.59
N LEU A 42 8.04 5.57 -9.01
CA LEU A 42 8.34 6.27 -7.76
C LEU A 42 7.97 7.74 -7.99
N SER A 43 6.76 8.09 -7.59
CA SER A 43 6.27 9.45 -7.61
C SER A 43 7.11 10.24 -6.61
N ARG A 44 8.28 10.71 -7.06
CA ARG A 44 8.99 11.81 -6.42
C ARG A 44 8.07 13.02 -6.54
N LYS A 45 7.05 13.11 -5.68
CA LYS A 45 6.24 14.31 -5.48
C LYS A 45 7.25 15.41 -5.18
N ILE A 46 7.47 16.26 -6.19
CA ILE A 46 8.45 17.33 -6.18
C ILE A 46 8.29 18.10 -4.88
N ALA A 47 9.40 18.19 -4.12
CA ALA A 47 9.52 18.86 -2.83
C ALA A 47 8.61 20.10 -2.71
N ARG A 48 7.42 19.93 -2.13
CA ARG A 48 6.62 21.05 -1.65
C ARG A 48 7.36 21.61 -0.43
N ARG A 49 8.05 22.74 -0.62
CA ARG A 49 8.76 23.58 0.36
C ARG A 49 8.24 23.45 1.81
N LEU A 50 8.75 22.48 2.55
CA LEU A 50 8.62 22.43 4.00
C LEU A 50 9.99 22.02 4.59
N SER A 51 10.35 22.68 5.67
CA SER A 51 11.70 22.81 6.23
C SER A 51 12.20 21.59 7.03
N TYR A 52 11.62 20.41 6.83
CA TYR A 52 11.97 19.18 7.55
C TYR A 52 12.25 18.03 6.58
N PRO A 53 13.16 17.10 6.94
CA PRO A 53 13.37 15.90 6.15
C PRO A 53 12.08 15.07 6.15
N ARG A 54 11.41 14.98 5.00
CA ARG A 54 10.32 14.02 4.81
C ARG A 54 10.87 12.61 5.00
N THR A 55 10.10 11.77 5.67
CA THR A 55 10.24 10.32 5.55
C THR A 55 9.95 9.91 4.11
N GLU A 56 10.67 8.91 3.61
CA GLU A 56 10.46 8.40 2.24
C GLU A 56 9.06 7.80 2.10
N ASP A 57 8.47 7.92 0.91
CA ASP A 57 7.21 7.27 0.55
C ASP A 57 7.34 5.76 0.80
N ARG A 58 6.23 5.14 1.22
CA ARG A 58 6.20 3.70 1.50
C ARG A 58 5.17 3.02 0.64
N ASP A 59 5.62 2.07 -0.18
CA ASP A 59 4.73 1.26 -0.99
C ASP A 59 4.40 -0.06 -0.31
N HIS A 60 3.12 -0.41 -0.34
CA HIS A 60 2.56 -1.61 0.28
C HIS A 60 1.78 -2.44 -0.75
N LEU A 61 1.98 -3.75 -0.75
CA LEU A 61 1.23 -4.70 -1.58
C LEU A 61 0.02 -5.22 -0.85
N VAL A 62 -1.15 -5.12 -1.48
CA VAL A 62 -2.41 -5.58 -0.90
C VAL A 62 -3.19 -6.40 -1.92
N VAL A 63 -3.73 -7.54 -1.49
CA VAL A 63 -4.66 -8.34 -2.32
C VAL A 63 -6.08 -8.08 -1.83
N ALA A 64 -6.89 -7.41 -2.66
CA ALA A 64 -8.30 -7.12 -2.41
C ALA A 64 -9.17 -7.96 -3.35
N GLY A 65 -9.66 -9.10 -2.86
CA GLY A 65 -10.41 -10.06 -3.67
C GLY A 65 -9.56 -10.65 -4.80
N GLN A 66 -9.75 -10.14 -6.02
CA GLN A 66 -8.99 -10.57 -7.21
C GLN A 66 -7.88 -9.59 -7.59
N ASP A 67 -7.90 -8.40 -6.99
CA ASP A 67 -7.07 -7.29 -7.41
C ASP A 67 -5.79 -7.26 -6.58
N LEU A 68 -4.66 -7.11 -7.27
CA LEU A 68 -3.38 -6.79 -6.66
C LEU A 68 -3.23 -5.26 -6.69
N LEU A 69 -3.16 -4.66 -5.51
CA LEU A 69 -3.07 -3.23 -5.30
C LEU A 69 -1.69 -2.86 -4.75
N VAL A 70 -1.20 -1.70 -5.17
CA VAL A 70 -0.06 -1.01 -4.58
C VAL A 70 -0.59 0.25 -3.91
N VAL A 71 -0.39 0.36 -2.59
CA VAL A 71 -0.72 1.54 -1.80
C VAL A 71 0.56 2.29 -1.51
N THR A 72 0.73 3.49 -2.07
CA THR A 72 1.83 4.40 -1.75
C THR A 72 1.39 5.35 -0.65
N GLN A 73 1.99 5.25 0.52
CA GLN A 73 1.80 6.15 1.65
C GLN A 73 2.75 7.35 1.52
N ASP A 74 2.25 8.58 1.64
CA ASP A 74 3.04 9.83 1.75
C ASP A 74 3.07 10.27 3.23
N PRO A 75 4.08 9.85 4.01
CA PRO A 75 4.24 10.26 5.39
C PRO A 75 4.90 11.64 5.49
N TYR A 76 4.34 12.53 6.31
CA TYR A 76 4.94 13.84 6.60
C TYR A 76 6.08 13.75 7.62
N CYS A 77 5.85 12.99 8.69
CA CYS A 77 6.84 12.59 9.68
C CYS A 77 6.49 11.16 10.12
N PRO A 78 7.40 10.46 10.83
CA PRO A 78 7.09 9.08 11.20
C PRO A 78 5.85 9.07 12.12
N GLY A 79 4.91 8.18 11.80
CA GLY A 79 3.59 8.07 12.45
C GLY A 79 2.50 9.06 12.00
N VAL A 80 2.74 9.91 10.98
CA VAL A 80 1.72 10.81 10.41
C VAL A 80 1.65 10.71 8.88
N THR A 81 0.54 10.17 8.38
CA THR A 81 0.23 10.10 6.95
C THR A 81 -0.53 11.34 6.48
N ILE A 82 -0.02 12.03 5.46
CA ILE A 82 -0.69 13.23 4.91
C ILE A 82 -1.46 12.96 3.61
N ASP A 83 -1.04 11.95 2.86
CA ASP A 83 -1.65 11.58 1.59
C ASP A 83 -1.33 10.13 1.27
N PHE A 84 -2.04 9.57 0.29
CA PHE A 84 -1.76 8.23 -0.23
C PHE A 84 -2.25 8.12 -1.67
N ASP A 85 -1.61 7.23 -2.43
CA ASP A 85 -2.02 6.86 -3.78
C ASP A 85 -2.30 5.36 -3.84
N VAL A 86 -3.32 4.96 -4.60
CA VAL A 86 -3.62 3.54 -4.83
C VAL A 86 -3.52 3.25 -6.32
N ARG A 87 -2.76 2.22 -6.65
CA ARG A 87 -2.63 1.70 -8.01
C ARG A 87 -3.03 0.23 -8.04
N LYS A 88 -3.59 -0.22 -9.15
CA LYS A 88 -4.01 -1.60 -9.40
C LYS A 88 -3.14 -2.18 -10.51
N TYR A 89 -2.63 -3.37 -10.29
CA TYR A 89 -1.95 -4.13 -11.33
C TYR A 89 -2.96 -4.64 -12.36
N ASP A 90 -2.68 -4.38 -13.63
CA ASP A 90 -3.42 -4.86 -14.78
C ASP A 90 -2.61 -5.97 -15.47
N PRO A 91 -3.05 -7.24 -15.41
CA PRO A 91 -2.33 -8.35 -16.01
C PRO A 91 -2.38 -8.36 -17.54
N GLU A 92 -3.33 -7.68 -18.18
CA GLU A 92 -3.40 -7.60 -19.64
C GLU A 92 -2.33 -6.65 -20.19
N ASP A 93 -2.15 -5.52 -19.51
CA ASP A 93 -1.17 -4.50 -19.89
C ASP A 93 0.20 -4.68 -19.23
N MET A 94 0.33 -5.62 -18.28
CA MET A 94 1.56 -5.86 -17.50
C MET A 94 2.09 -4.56 -16.87
N ASP A 95 1.17 -3.78 -16.29
CA ASP A 95 1.45 -2.45 -15.75
C ASP A 95 0.60 -2.16 -14.50
N VAL A 96 1.02 -1.18 -13.71
CA VAL A 96 0.31 -0.75 -12.51
C VAL A 96 -0.31 0.63 -12.73
N LYS A 97 -1.64 0.70 -12.75
CA LYS A 97 -2.41 1.91 -13.11
C LYS A 97 -3.12 2.51 -11.89
N TYR A 98 -3.38 3.81 -11.90
CA TYR A 98 -4.21 4.42 -10.87
C TYR A 98 -5.61 3.81 -10.82
N VAL A 99 -6.14 3.61 -9.62
CA VAL A 99 -7.51 3.12 -9.45
C VAL A 99 -8.49 4.18 -9.95
N GLU A 100 -9.27 3.85 -10.98
CA GLU A 100 -10.28 4.76 -11.52
C GLU A 100 -11.46 4.93 -10.54
N GLY A 101 -11.94 6.16 -10.38
CA GLY A 101 -13.20 6.45 -9.69
C GLY A 101 -13.15 6.44 -8.16
N SER A 102 -11.98 6.59 -7.53
CA SER A 102 -11.84 6.71 -6.06
C SER A 102 -12.52 5.57 -5.28
N SER A 103 -12.56 4.35 -5.85
CA SER A 103 -13.29 3.21 -5.29
C SER A 103 -12.40 1.97 -5.21
N LEU A 104 -12.34 1.36 -4.02
CA LEU A 104 -11.71 0.05 -3.82
C LEU A 104 -12.71 -1.09 -4.05
N GLY A 105 -13.86 -0.84 -4.69
CA GLY A 105 -14.88 -1.86 -4.88
C GLY A 105 -15.55 -2.32 -3.58
N GLY A 106 -15.63 -1.44 -2.57
CA GLY A 106 -16.23 -1.75 -1.27
C GLY A 106 -15.30 -2.45 -0.28
N TRP A 107 -14.00 -2.54 -0.59
CA TRP A 107 -13.01 -3.11 0.32
C TRP A 107 -12.51 -2.06 1.33
N ALA A 108 -12.15 -2.55 2.52
CA ALA A 108 -11.41 -1.83 3.54
C ALA A 108 -10.00 -2.43 3.63
N LEU A 109 -8.97 -1.61 3.46
CA LEU A 109 -7.57 -2.05 3.53
C LEU A 109 -7.00 -1.70 4.90
N PHE A 110 -6.21 -2.60 5.46
CA PHE A 110 -5.42 -2.40 6.66
C PHE A 110 -3.97 -2.45 6.23
N VAL A 111 -3.21 -1.38 6.49
CA VAL A 111 -1.84 -1.24 6.00
C VAL A 111 -0.93 -0.95 7.20
N GLY A 112 -0.09 -1.93 7.51
CA GLY A 112 0.87 -1.85 8.62
C GLY A 112 2.26 -1.37 8.19
N LEU A 113 3.12 -1.20 9.18
CA LEU A 113 4.54 -0.92 8.96
C LEU A 113 5.23 -2.23 8.62
N HIS A 114 5.54 -2.41 7.34
CA HIS A 114 6.15 -3.61 6.75
C HIS A 114 5.14 -4.74 6.50
N SER A 115 4.78 -4.90 5.21
CA SER A 115 4.22 -6.10 4.56
C SER A 115 2.98 -6.83 5.11
N ASP A 116 2.34 -6.34 6.15
CA ASP A 116 1.19 -6.99 6.77
C ASP A 116 -0.16 -6.43 6.27
N ALA A 117 -0.21 -6.01 5.01
CA ALA A 117 -1.42 -5.41 4.49
C ALA A 117 -2.52 -6.46 4.23
N VAL A 118 -3.72 -6.18 4.71
CA VAL A 118 -4.88 -7.07 4.60
C VAL A 118 -6.07 -6.29 4.05
N ALA A 119 -6.85 -6.91 3.16
CA ALA A 119 -8.10 -6.35 2.67
C ALA A 119 -9.29 -7.17 3.18
N LEU A 120 -10.32 -6.49 3.69
CA LEU A 120 -11.58 -7.09 4.11
C LEU A 120 -12.75 -6.50 3.30
N PRO A 121 -13.73 -7.32 2.89
CA PRO A 121 -14.93 -6.81 2.22
C PRO A 121 -15.81 -6.09 3.25
N ALA A 122 -15.96 -4.76 3.14
CA ALA A 122 -16.70 -3.98 4.15
C ALA A 122 -18.18 -4.39 4.26
N SER A 123 -18.74 -5.03 3.24
CA SER A 123 -20.10 -5.58 3.26
C SER A 123 -20.30 -6.68 4.31
N GLU A 124 -19.23 -7.36 4.74
CA GLU A 124 -19.28 -8.42 5.75
C GLU A 124 -19.07 -7.90 7.18
N PHE A 125 -18.65 -6.63 7.32
CA PHE A 125 -18.29 -6.02 8.59
C PHE A 125 -18.93 -4.63 8.70
N PRO A 126 -20.11 -4.51 9.34
CA PRO A 126 -20.83 -3.24 9.48
C PRO A 126 -20.04 -2.10 10.13
N GLU A 127 -18.98 -2.43 10.86
CA GLU A 127 -18.06 -1.49 11.52
C GLU A 127 -17.04 -0.88 10.57
N LEU A 128 -16.87 -1.43 9.36
CA LEU A 128 -15.90 -0.98 8.37
C LEU A 128 -16.54 -0.01 7.38
N ASN A 129 -15.79 1.04 7.04
CA ASN A 129 -16.17 1.92 5.95
C ASN A 129 -15.71 1.32 4.62
N PRO A 130 -16.59 1.17 3.62
CA PRO A 130 -16.17 0.76 2.29
C PRO A 130 -15.24 1.81 1.67
N ASN A 131 -14.30 1.38 0.81
CA ASN A 131 -13.37 2.25 0.09
C ASN A 131 -12.48 3.08 1.01
N SER A 132 -12.03 2.48 2.12
CA SER A 132 -11.18 3.14 3.10
C SER A 132 -9.89 2.37 3.35
N ILE A 133 -8.87 3.10 3.77
CA ILE A 133 -7.57 2.57 4.19
C ILE A 133 -7.36 2.93 5.65
N TYR A 134 -7.10 1.92 6.45
CA TYR A 134 -6.74 2.00 7.86
C TYR A 134 -5.24 1.76 7.94
N PHE A 135 -4.48 2.82 8.20
CA PHE A 135 -3.10 2.62 8.62
C PHE A 135 -3.14 2.04 10.04
N THR A 136 -2.38 0.99 10.30
CA THR A 136 -2.42 0.28 11.59
C THR A 136 -1.15 0.45 12.40
N ASP A 137 -0.15 1.14 11.85
CA ASP A 137 1.06 1.45 12.57
C ASP A 137 0.88 2.68 13.46
N ALA A 138 0.96 2.44 14.77
CA ALA A 138 1.20 3.48 15.74
C ALA A 138 2.70 3.44 16.08
N GLN A 139 3.53 4.16 15.33
CA GLN A 139 4.93 4.31 15.72
C GLN A 139 4.97 5.05 17.08
N GLU A 140 5.22 4.31 18.17
CA GLU A 140 5.26 4.85 19.54
C GLU A 140 6.46 5.80 19.76
N ASP A 141 7.49 5.71 18.91
CA ASP A 141 8.79 6.37 19.11
C ASP A 141 8.87 7.81 18.57
N CYS A 142 7.81 8.34 17.94
CA CYS A 142 7.78 9.73 17.49
C CYS A 142 7.39 10.70 18.59
N LYS A 143 8.20 10.73 19.66
CA LYS A 143 8.21 11.81 20.65
C LYS A 143 8.96 13.02 20.08
N ILE A 144 8.45 13.62 19.00
CA ILE A 144 8.95 14.93 18.57
C ILE A 144 8.17 15.98 19.37
N GLU A 145 8.71 16.36 20.54
CA GLU A 145 8.12 17.31 21.53
C GLU A 145 7.70 18.69 20.96
N TYR A 146 8.00 18.99 19.69
CA TYR A 146 7.76 20.28 19.06
C TYR A 146 6.60 20.32 18.05
N ILE A 147 5.99 19.19 17.72
CA ILE A 147 4.81 19.16 16.87
C ILE A 147 3.68 18.58 17.73
N PRO A 148 2.54 19.27 17.91
CA PRO A 148 1.36 18.61 18.45
C PRO A 148 0.91 17.58 17.41
N SER A 149 1.53 16.40 17.41
CA SER A 149 1.14 15.24 16.61
C SER A 149 -0.11 14.66 17.26
N GLY A 150 -1.21 15.40 17.10
CA GLY A 150 -2.56 14.91 17.36
C GLY A 150 -2.92 13.93 16.25
N GLY A 151 -2.69 12.65 16.52
CA GLY A 151 -3.04 11.56 15.63
C GLY A 151 -1.82 10.69 15.34
N HIS A 152 -1.59 9.70 16.20
CA HIS A 152 -0.98 8.47 15.70
C HIS A 152 -1.89 7.93 14.59
N ASP A 153 -1.31 7.39 13.51
CA ASP A 153 -1.98 6.87 12.31
C ASP A 153 -2.98 5.71 12.56
N ILE A 154 -3.66 5.66 13.71
CA ILE A 154 -4.90 4.92 13.93
C ILE A 154 -6.04 5.78 13.36
N GLY A 155 -6.13 5.87 12.03
CA GLY A 155 -7.04 6.80 11.35
C GLY A 155 -7.62 6.23 10.06
N ILE A 156 -8.85 6.63 9.73
CA ILE A 156 -9.54 6.27 8.49
C ILE A 156 -9.15 7.27 7.40
N SER A 157 -8.42 6.80 6.41
CA SER A 157 -8.16 7.51 5.16
C SER A 157 -9.22 7.10 4.14
N ILE A 158 -10.11 8.04 3.82
CA ILE A 158 -11.19 7.83 2.83
C ILE A 158 -10.71 8.35 1.48
N MET A 159 -10.87 7.57 0.41
CA MET A 159 -10.65 8.10 -0.93
C MET A 159 -11.61 9.27 -1.20
N ARG A 160 -11.07 10.46 -1.41
CA ARG A 160 -11.86 11.64 -1.77
C ARG A 160 -12.22 11.59 -3.25
N THR A 161 -13.49 11.87 -3.55
CA THR A 161 -14.04 12.05 -4.91
C THR A 161 -13.62 13.36 -5.54
#